data_AF-A0A8H5HG84-F1
#
_entry.id   AF-A0A8H5HG84-F1
#
_cell.length_a   1.000
_cell.length_b   1.000
_cell.length_c   1.000
_cell.angle_alpha   90.00
_cell.angle_beta   90.00
_cell.angle_gamma   90.00
#
_symmetry.space_group_name_H-M   'P 1'
#
loop_
_entity.id
_entity.type
_entity.pdbx_description
1 polymer ?
#
loop_
_entity_poly.entity_id
_entity_poly.type
_entity_poly.pdbx_seq_one_letter_code
_entity_poly.pdbx_strand_id
1 'polypeptide(L)'
;MSTDINTNATHSDQPDASGWSASLYNKSVPFVYSPAFTAPVLELLAAQPGERIIDFGCGSGEVTLELQKIVSSASGGVVVGVDFSESMIAQAKRNGVQHAFVSDIQALKLPKNEIFSQADQKFDTVFSNAALHWCKRDPSGVLESAKRVLKPGGRIVAEMGGFMNCIGVRGALYRALRSRGYDPVSRDPWYFPSMEDYVKVGSDFRDSENDVDDARPPVAGKGRIHADTPIPHAAGYATTDRLSRMASGLRA
;
A
#
# COMPACT_ATOMS: atom_id res chain seq x y z
N MET A 1 4.36 -5.08 -49.79
CA MET A 1 3.90 -3.84 -49.14
C MET A 1 4.01 -4.08 -47.64
N SER A 2 5.06 -3.54 -47.03
CA SER A 2 5.32 -3.63 -45.59
C SER A 2 4.34 -2.71 -44.88
N THR A 3 3.55 -3.23 -43.94
CA THR A 3 2.77 -2.41 -43.03
C THR A 3 3.66 -2.09 -41.84
N ASP A 4 4.27 -0.91 -41.88
CA ASP A 4 4.98 -0.33 -40.74
C ASP A 4 3.98 -0.11 -39.61
N ILE A 5 4.15 -0.85 -38.51
CA ILE A 5 3.44 -0.60 -37.26
C ILE A 5 4.04 0.69 -36.69
N ASN A 6 3.20 1.72 -36.64
CA ASN A 6 3.50 3.04 -36.11
C ASN A 6 3.96 2.97 -34.64
N THR A 7 5.27 2.93 -34.39
CA THR A 7 5.90 2.96 -33.07
C THR A 7 5.95 4.38 -32.50
N ASN A 8 4.78 4.98 -32.22
CA ASN A 8 4.69 6.23 -31.46
C ASN A 8 4.54 5.95 -29.95
N ALA A 9 5.38 5.07 -29.39
CA ALA A 9 5.61 5.02 -27.96
C ALA A 9 6.66 6.09 -27.63
N THR A 10 6.22 7.24 -27.11
CA THR A 10 7.15 8.24 -26.57
C THR A 10 7.97 7.59 -25.45
N HIS A 11 9.24 7.99 -25.27
CA HIS A 11 10.16 7.45 -24.24
C HIS A 11 9.55 7.38 -22.82
N SER A 12 8.49 8.14 -22.54
CA SER A 12 7.71 8.16 -21.29
C SER A 12 6.85 6.92 -21.02
N ASP A 13 6.51 6.14 -22.05
CA ASP A 13 5.60 4.99 -21.94
C ASP A 13 6.34 3.67 -21.67
N GLN A 14 7.67 3.67 -21.68
CA GLN A 14 8.44 2.47 -21.38
C GLN A 14 8.47 2.20 -19.86
N PRO A 15 8.30 0.93 -19.43
CA PRO A 15 8.51 0.54 -18.04
C PRO A 15 9.95 0.80 -17.59
N ASP A 16 10.13 1.22 -16.34
CA ASP A 16 11.45 1.31 -15.70
C ASP A 16 11.94 -0.08 -15.22
N ALA A 17 13.07 -0.12 -14.51
CA ALA A 17 13.68 -1.36 -14.02
C ALA A 17 12.77 -2.18 -13.09
N SER A 18 11.72 -1.58 -12.52
CA SER A 18 10.70 -2.26 -11.72
C SER A 18 9.59 -2.92 -12.56
N GLY A 19 9.55 -2.66 -13.87
CA GLY A 19 8.47 -3.09 -14.75
C GLY A 19 7.24 -2.17 -14.74
N TRP A 20 7.30 -1.04 -14.03
CA TRP A 20 6.22 -0.04 -13.98
C TRP A 20 6.52 1.18 -14.86
N SER A 21 5.46 1.76 -15.43
CA SER A 21 5.48 3.07 -16.09
C SER A 21 4.32 3.91 -15.58
N ALA A 22 4.61 5.05 -14.98
CA ALA A 22 3.56 5.99 -14.53
C ALA A 22 2.65 6.45 -15.68
N SER A 23 3.20 6.64 -16.89
CA SER A 23 2.42 7.05 -18.05
C SER A 23 1.45 5.96 -18.51
N LEU A 24 1.90 4.70 -18.58
CA LEU A 24 1.01 3.58 -18.91
C LEU A 24 -0.04 3.38 -17.82
N TYR A 25 0.36 3.44 -16.55
CA TYR A 25 -0.54 3.28 -15.41
C TYR A 25 -1.66 4.33 -15.46
N ASN A 26 -1.32 5.61 -15.59
CA ASN A 26 -2.30 6.70 -15.63
C ASN A 26 -3.26 6.60 -16.83
N LYS A 27 -2.81 6.04 -17.96
CA LYS A 27 -3.65 5.81 -19.14
C LYS A 27 -4.57 4.59 -19.01
N SER A 28 -4.19 3.57 -18.23
CA SER A 28 -4.84 2.26 -18.24
C SER A 28 -5.60 1.88 -16.97
N VAL A 29 -5.37 2.59 -15.84
CA VAL A 29 -5.99 2.26 -14.55
C VAL A 29 -6.57 3.48 -13.79
N PRO A 30 -7.40 4.34 -14.43
CA PRO A 30 -7.94 5.54 -13.78
C PRO A 30 -8.87 5.24 -12.59
N PHE A 31 -9.36 3.99 -12.46
CA PHE A 31 -10.24 3.55 -11.38
C PHE A 31 -9.55 3.51 -10.01
N VAL A 32 -8.23 3.27 -9.94
CA VAL A 32 -7.50 3.20 -8.66
C VAL A 32 -7.37 4.57 -7.99
N TYR A 33 -7.48 5.67 -8.76
CA TYR A 33 -7.24 7.04 -8.30
C TYR A 33 -8.47 7.93 -8.25
N SER A 34 -9.65 7.43 -8.62
CA SER A 34 -10.83 8.28 -8.56
C SER A 34 -11.13 8.64 -7.08
N PRO A 35 -11.53 9.88 -6.77
CA PRO A 35 -11.90 10.27 -5.41
C PRO A 35 -12.89 9.33 -4.72
N ALA A 36 -13.74 8.63 -5.50
CA ALA A 36 -14.69 7.65 -4.99
C ALA A 36 -14.04 6.34 -4.46
N PHE A 37 -12.82 6.01 -4.90
CA PHE A 37 -12.08 4.82 -4.44
C PHE A 37 -11.01 5.16 -3.39
N THR A 38 -10.53 6.40 -3.34
CA THR A 38 -9.58 6.84 -2.31
C THR A 38 -10.26 7.29 -1.02
N ALA A 39 -11.53 7.69 -1.05
CA ALA A 39 -12.25 8.18 0.12
C ALA A 39 -12.38 7.13 1.26
N PRO A 40 -12.75 5.86 1.02
CA PRO A 40 -12.88 4.88 2.09
C PRO A 40 -11.57 4.60 2.83
N VAL A 41 -10.45 4.51 2.11
CA VAL A 41 -9.14 4.23 2.72
C VAL A 41 -8.61 5.43 3.52
N LEU A 42 -8.91 6.65 3.07
CA LEU A 42 -8.61 7.89 3.83
C LEU A 42 -9.46 7.99 5.11
N GLU A 43 -10.73 7.59 5.07
CA GLU A 43 -11.59 7.50 6.25
C GLU A 43 -11.08 6.45 7.25
N LEU A 44 -10.63 5.29 6.76
CA LEU A 44 -10.03 4.25 7.61
C LEU A 44 -8.75 4.73 8.29
N LEU A 45 -7.92 5.49 7.57
CA LEU A 45 -6.69 6.08 8.11
C LEU A 45 -6.99 7.14 9.18
N ALA A 46 -8.03 7.96 8.97
CA ALA A 46 -8.39 9.07 9.85
C ALA A 46 -7.16 9.93 10.20
N ALA A 47 -6.45 10.38 9.16
CA ALA A 47 -5.24 11.20 9.30
C ALA A 47 -5.55 12.49 10.08
N GLN A 48 -4.63 12.87 10.96
CA GLN A 48 -4.78 14.06 11.80
C GLN A 48 -3.85 15.20 11.37
N PRO A 49 -4.25 16.47 11.53
CA PRO A 49 -3.33 17.60 11.45
C PRO A 49 -2.09 17.38 12.33
N GLY A 50 -0.90 17.67 11.80
CA GLY A 50 0.37 17.54 12.54
C GLY A 50 0.93 16.11 12.60
N GLU A 51 0.21 15.11 12.07
CA GLU A 51 0.65 13.72 12.05
C GLU A 51 1.83 13.52 11.08
N ARG A 52 2.77 12.64 11.45
CA ARG A 52 3.86 12.21 10.58
C ARG A 52 3.51 10.87 9.95
N ILE A 53 3.30 10.85 8.64
CA ILE A 53 2.87 9.66 7.89
C ILE A 53 3.94 9.25 6.88
N ILE A 54 4.20 7.95 6.76
CA ILE A 54 4.97 7.39 5.64
C ILE A 54 4.05 6.49 4.81
N ASP A 55 3.99 6.75 3.50
CA ASP A 55 3.12 6.08 2.54
C ASP A 55 3.93 5.05 1.73
N PHE A 56 3.69 3.77 2.01
CA PHE A 56 4.36 2.62 1.39
C PHE A 56 3.67 2.24 0.09
N GLY A 57 4.39 2.36 -1.02
CA GLY A 57 3.87 2.16 -2.37
C GLY A 57 3.01 3.34 -2.82
N CYS A 58 3.54 4.56 -2.70
CA CYS A 58 2.78 5.78 -2.95
C CYS A 58 2.40 5.99 -4.43
N GLY A 59 2.97 5.22 -5.37
CA GLY A 59 2.75 5.37 -6.80
C GLY A 59 3.04 6.80 -7.29
N SER A 60 2.16 7.32 -8.13
CA SER A 60 2.18 8.71 -8.63
C SER A 60 1.69 9.76 -7.64
N GLY A 61 1.42 9.37 -6.39
CA GLY A 61 1.28 10.30 -5.26
C GLY A 61 -0.12 10.88 -5.03
N GLU A 62 -1.16 10.42 -5.72
CA GLU A 62 -2.51 10.98 -5.62
C GLU A 62 -3.05 10.96 -4.19
N VAL A 63 -2.96 9.81 -3.50
CA VAL A 63 -3.39 9.68 -2.10
C VAL A 63 -2.43 10.43 -1.18
N THR A 64 -1.12 10.35 -1.44
CA THR A 64 -0.08 11.06 -0.69
C THR A 64 -0.31 12.57 -0.68
N LEU A 65 -0.78 13.15 -1.79
CA LEU A 65 -1.12 14.57 -1.89
C LEU A 65 -2.31 14.97 -1.01
N GLU A 66 -3.34 14.13 -0.92
CA GLU A 66 -4.47 14.39 -0.02
C GLU A 66 -4.03 14.31 1.45
N LEU A 67 -3.20 13.32 1.80
CA LEU A 67 -2.59 13.23 3.13
C LEU A 67 -1.72 14.45 3.44
N GLN A 68 -0.93 14.91 2.47
CA GLN A 68 -0.09 16.10 2.62
C GLN A 68 -0.92 17.31 3.05
N LYS A 69 -2.06 17.56 2.37
CA LYS A 69 -2.97 18.68 2.69
C LYS A 69 -3.52 18.58 4.11
N ILE A 70 -3.89 17.38 4.55
CA ILE A 70 -4.45 17.14 5.89
C ILE A 70 -3.39 17.39 6.96
N VAL A 71 -2.24 16.71 6.86
CA VAL A 71 -1.24 16.74 7.93
C VAL A 71 -0.53 18.09 8.02
N SER A 72 -0.34 18.80 6.90
CA SER A 72 0.33 20.11 6.89
C SER A 72 -0.49 21.24 7.51
N SER A 73 -1.74 20.98 7.91
CA SER A 73 -2.61 21.97 8.55
C SER A 73 -2.24 22.31 10.01
N ALA A 74 -1.30 21.57 10.61
CA ALA A 74 -0.69 21.90 11.90
C ALA A 74 0.84 21.69 11.87
N SER A 75 1.55 22.41 12.74
CA SER A 75 3.01 22.36 12.83
C SER A 75 3.53 20.94 13.06
N GLY A 76 4.59 20.57 12.34
CA GLY A 76 5.26 19.28 12.47
C GLY A 76 4.67 18.14 11.63
N GLY A 77 3.51 18.35 11.01
CA GLY A 77 2.88 17.38 10.12
C GLY A 77 3.66 17.21 8.83
N VAL A 78 3.86 15.96 8.42
CA VAL A 78 4.61 15.62 7.21
C VAL A 78 4.12 14.28 6.67
N VAL A 79 4.01 14.18 5.35
CA VAL A 79 3.83 12.89 4.66
C VAL A 79 5.05 12.61 3.81
N VAL A 80 5.53 11.36 3.80
CA VAL A 80 6.62 10.93 2.94
C VAL A 80 6.18 9.72 2.11
N GLY A 81 6.20 9.86 0.78
CA GLY A 81 5.93 8.76 -0.14
C GLY A 81 7.16 7.89 -0.40
N VAL A 82 6.97 6.58 -0.44
CA VAL A 82 7.98 5.60 -0.84
C VAL A 82 7.41 4.71 -1.91
N ASP A 83 8.16 4.50 -2.98
CA ASP A 83 7.79 3.55 -4.04
C ASP A 83 9.05 2.88 -4.59
N PHE A 84 8.92 1.66 -5.11
CA PHE A 84 10.04 0.94 -5.71
C PHE A 84 10.35 1.46 -7.14
N SER A 85 9.38 2.08 -7.80
CA SER A 85 9.51 2.61 -9.16
C SER A 85 10.05 4.04 -9.18
N GLU A 86 11.16 4.23 -9.91
CA GLU A 86 11.73 5.56 -10.15
C GLU A 86 10.77 6.46 -10.94
N SER A 87 10.07 5.90 -11.93
CA SER A 87 9.13 6.65 -12.76
C SER A 87 7.91 7.14 -11.95
N MET A 88 7.42 6.32 -11.02
CA MET A 88 6.35 6.68 -10.08
C MET A 88 6.78 7.82 -9.16
N ILE A 89 7.94 7.71 -8.52
CA ILE A 89 8.47 8.79 -7.64
C ILE A 89 8.72 10.08 -8.42
N ALA A 90 9.23 9.99 -9.64
CA ALA A 90 9.40 11.16 -10.49
C ALA A 90 8.05 11.81 -10.82
N GLN A 91 7.01 11.02 -11.09
CA GLN A 91 5.66 11.53 -11.33
C GLN A 91 5.03 12.12 -10.06
N ALA A 92 5.16 11.47 -8.90
CA ALA A 92 4.68 11.98 -7.62
C ALA A 92 5.24 13.36 -7.30
N LYS A 93 6.55 13.55 -7.50
CA LYS A 93 7.20 14.86 -7.35
C LYS A 93 6.65 15.89 -8.34
N ARG A 94 6.43 15.51 -9.60
CA ARG A 94 5.80 16.40 -10.61
C ARG A 94 4.37 16.78 -10.22
N ASN A 95 3.62 15.87 -9.60
CA ASN A 95 2.26 16.10 -9.14
C ASN A 95 2.19 16.96 -7.86
N GLY A 96 3.33 17.23 -7.21
CA GLY A 96 3.44 18.15 -6.06
C GLY A 96 3.66 17.48 -4.70
N VAL A 97 3.97 16.17 -4.67
CA VAL A 97 4.40 15.50 -3.43
C VAL A 97 5.76 16.09 -3.01
N GLN A 98 5.79 16.72 -1.83
CA GLN A 98 6.97 17.44 -1.34
C GLN A 98 8.11 16.48 -0.95
N HIS A 99 7.76 15.31 -0.41
CA HIS A 99 8.73 14.34 0.09
C HIS A 99 8.41 12.96 -0.46
N ALA A 100 9.24 12.49 -1.38
CA ALA A 100 9.15 11.14 -1.91
C ALA A 100 10.52 10.58 -2.32
N PHE A 101 10.74 9.29 -2.14
CA PHE A 101 11.99 8.62 -2.53
C PHE A 101 11.79 7.18 -2.99
N VAL A 102 12.76 6.69 -3.75
CA VAL A 102 12.76 5.34 -4.32
C VAL A 102 13.36 4.36 -3.30
N SER A 103 12.62 3.32 -2.93
CA SER A 103 13.12 2.20 -2.12
C SER A 103 12.17 1.01 -2.18
N ASP A 104 12.69 -0.21 -1.99
CA ASP A 104 11.88 -1.39 -1.74
C ASP A 104 11.38 -1.39 -0.28
N ILE A 105 10.07 -1.43 -0.06
CA ILE A 105 9.48 -1.43 1.29
C ILE A 105 9.64 -2.77 2.02
N GLN A 106 9.97 -3.86 1.31
CA GLN A 106 10.32 -5.14 1.93
C GLN A 106 11.72 -5.11 2.56
N ALA A 107 12.56 -4.16 2.14
CA ALA A 107 13.92 -3.98 2.65
C ALA A 107 14.27 -2.48 2.69
N LEU A 108 13.46 -1.72 3.43
CA LEU A 108 13.44 -0.26 3.34
C LEU A 108 14.79 0.38 3.71
N LYS A 109 15.34 1.16 2.78
CA LYS A 109 16.55 1.97 2.99
C LYS A 109 16.16 3.45 3.05
N LEU A 110 16.30 4.05 4.22
CA LEU A 110 15.98 5.46 4.41
C LEU A 110 17.08 6.37 3.82
N PRO A 111 16.73 7.47 3.13
CA PRO A 111 17.71 8.44 2.67
C PRO A 111 18.27 9.23 3.85
N LYS A 112 19.55 9.62 3.76
CA LYS A 112 20.21 10.45 4.79
C LYS A 112 19.88 11.92 4.56
N ASN A 113 18.75 12.40 5.08
CA ASN A 113 18.34 13.80 5.01
C ASN A 113 17.68 14.27 6.31
N GLU A 114 17.33 15.56 6.43
CA GLU A 114 16.78 16.16 7.64
C GLU A 114 15.48 15.51 8.15
N ILE A 115 14.66 14.97 7.24
CA ILE A 115 13.43 14.26 7.62
C ILE A 115 13.77 12.98 8.37
N PHE A 116 14.89 12.33 8.01
CA PHE A 116 15.34 11.05 8.56
C PHE A 116 16.56 11.13 9.50
N SER A 117 17.10 12.33 9.77
CA SER A 117 18.38 12.55 10.48
C SER A 117 18.41 12.32 12.01
N GLN A 118 17.34 11.81 12.63
CA GLN A 118 17.20 11.77 14.11
C GLN A 118 16.50 10.48 14.57
N ALA A 119 17.26 9.40 14.78
CA ALA A 119 16.76 8.07 15.19
C ALA A 119 15.71 7.43 14.24
N ASP A 120 15.70 6.10 14.17
CA ASP A 120 14.92 5.39 13.14
C ASP A 120 13.40 5.44 13.34
N GLN A 121 12.87 5.87 14.48
CA GLN A 121 11.44 5.88 14.79
C GLN A 121 10.83 7.29 14.69
N LYS A 122 10.17 7.61 13.57
CA LYS A 122 9.76 8.99 13.25
C LYS A 122 8.30 9.18 12.85
N PHE A 123 7.58 8.12 12.53
CA PHE A 123 6.23 8.22 11.98
C PHE A 123 5.20 7.76 12.99
N ASP A 124 4.11 8.52 13.06
CA ASP A 124 2.92 8.16 13.83
C ASP A 124 2.15 7.04 13.11
N THR A 125 2.15 7.09 11.76
CA THR A 125 1.47 6.11 10.93
C THR A 125 2.29 5.67 9.72
N VAL A 126 2.30 4.36 9.46
CA VAL A 126 2.64 3.77 8.17
C VAL A 126 1.33 3.51 7.44
N PHE A 127 1.18 4.11 6.28
CA PHE A 127 0.03 3.96 5.39
C PHE A 127 0.43 3.15 4.16
N SER A 128 -0.48 2.35 3.60
CA SER A 128 -0.29 1.75 2.28
C SER A 128 -1.63 1.46 1.62
N ASN A 129 -1.78 1.82 0.35
CA ASN A 129 -2.97 1.49 -0.41
C ASN A 129 -2.59 0.78 -1.71
N ALA A 130 -3.26 -0.32 -2.02
CA ALA A 130 -3.12 -1.06 -3.27
C ALA A 130 -1.66 -1.45 -3.65
N ALA A 131 -0.76 -1.59 -2.68
CA ALA A 131 0.66 -1.88 -2.93
C ALA A 131 1.16 -3.19 -2.31
N LEU A 132 0.75 -3.53 -1.09
CA LEU A 132 1.37 -4.64 -0.33
C LEU A 132 1.22 -6.02 -0.98
N HIS A 133 0.21 -6.22 -1.82
CA HIS A 133 0.03 -7.46 -2.57
C HIS A 133 1.09 -7.70 -3.66
N TRP A 134 1.92 -6.70 -3.99
CA TRP A 134 3.11 -6.86 -4.83
C TRP A 134 4.34 -7.35 -4.05
N CYS A 135 4.27 -7.37 -2.72
CA CYS A 135 5.38 -7.77 -1.84
C CYS A 135 5.42 -9.28 -1.60
N LYS A 136 5.28 -10.09 -2.65
CA LYS A 136 5.27 -11.56 -2.55
C LYS A 136 6.61 -12.15 -2.11
N ARG A 137 7.72 -11.46 -2.36
CA ARG A 137 9.07 -11.95 -2.08
C ARG A 137 9.34 -12.05 -0.58
N ASP A 138 8.90 -11.04 0.17
CA ASP A 138 9.11 -10.96 1.61
C ASP A 138 8.03 -10.09 2.30
N PRO A 139 6.82 -10.63 2.53
CA PRO A 139 5.76 -9.91 3.24
C PRO A 139 6.16 -9.51 4.67
N SER A 140 6.95 -10.33 5.37
CA SER A 140 7.48 -10.04 6.70
C SER A 140 8.40 -8.81 6.71
N GLY A 141 9.25 -8.66 5.70
CA GLY A 141 10.15 -7.52 5.55
C GLY A 141 9.43 -6.18 5.44
N VAL A 142 8.18 -6.17 4.95
CA VAL A 142 7.31 -4.98 4.96
C VAL A 142 6.97 -4.59 6.40
N LEU A 143 6.54 -5.55 7.22
CA LEU A 143 6.19 -5.29 8.61
C LEU A 143 7.42 -4.86 9.41
N GLU A 144 8.58 -5.50 9.19
CA GLU A 144 9.87 -5.09 9.80
C GLU A 144 10.29 -3.67 9.41
N SER A 145 10.12 -3.33 8.14
CA SER A 145 10.37 -1.96 7.67
C SER A 145 9.40 -0.96 8.30
N ALA A 146 8.11 -1.32 8.45
CA ALA A 146 7.14 -0.50 9.15
C ALA A 146 7.47 -0.33 10.65
N LYS A 147 7.87 -1.40 11.35
CA LYS A 147 8.31 -1.36 12.77
C LYS A 147 9.41 -0.34 12.98
N ARG A 148 10.43 -0.42 12.11
CA ARG A 148 11.65 0.37 12.22
C ARG A 148 11.34 1.86 12.16
N VAL A 149 10.41 2.25 11.28
CA VAL A 149 10.09 3.67 11.03
C VAL A 149 9.02 4.24 11.95
N LEU A 150 8.20 3.39 12.58
CA LEU A 150 7.15 3.81 13.49
C LEU A 150 7.71 4.25 14.85
N LYS A 151 7.11 5.30 15.41
CA LYS A 151 7.26 5.64 16.83
C LYS A 151 6.67 4.53 17.71
N PRO A 152 7.13 4.37 18.96
CA PRO A 152 6.40 3.56 19.93
C PRO A 152 4.93 3.98 20.03
N GLY A 153 4.01 3.03 19.88
CA GLY A 153 2.56 3.29 19.83
C GLY A 153 2.02 3.77 18.48
N GLY A 154 2.86 3.87 17.45
CA GLY A 154 2.44 4.15 16.08
C GLY A 154 1.62 3.01 15.47
N ARG A 155 0.94 3.29 14.36
CA ARG A 155 0.00 2.36 13.73
C ARG A 155 0.31 2.08 12.26
N ILE A 156 -0.09 0.90 11.80
CA ILE A 156 -0.13 0.55 10.38
C ILE A 156 -1.59 0.60 9.94
N VAL A 157 -1.85 1.29 8.84
CA VAL A 157 -3.14 1.28 8.14
C VAL A 157 -2.87 0.88 6.70
N ALA A 158 -3.46 -0.21 6.24
CA ALA A 158 -3.22 -0.68 4.88
C ALA A 158 -4.46 -1.27 4.23
N GLU A 159 -4.57 -1.10 2.91
CA GLU A 159 -5.54 -1.77 2.06
C GLU A 159 -4.81 -2.47 0.89
N MET A 160 -5.17 -3.73 0.64
CA MET A 160 -4.58 -4.54 -0.44
C MET A 160 -5.56 -5.62 -0.92
N GLY A 161 -5.28 -6.21 -2.08
CA GLY A 161 -6.01 -7.39 -2.54
C GLY A 161 -5.87 -8.55 -1.55
N GLY A 162 -7.00 -9.05 -1.05
CA GLY A 162 -7.06 -10.16 -0.10
C GLY A 162 -7.21 -11.53 -0.75
N PHE A 163 -7.33 -12.56 0.08
CA PHE A 163 -7.61 -13.93 -0.34
C PHE A 163 -8.79 -13.98 -1.33
N MET A 164 -8.63 -14.80 -2.37
CA MET A 164 -9.55 -14.91 -3.50
C MET A 164 -9.71 -13.67 -4.37
N ASN A 165 -8.93 -12.61 -4.17
CA ASN A 165 -8.95 -11.48 -5.08
C ASN A 165 -8.61 -11.92 -6.52
N CYS A 166 -9.39 -11.42 -7.47
CA CYS A 166 -9.33 -11.75 -8.89
C CYS A 166 -9.39 -13.26 -9.23
N ILE A 167 -9.94 -14.14 -8.36
CA ILE A 167 -9.83 -15.61 -8.52
C ILE A 167 -10.32 -16.13 -9.88
N GLY A 168 -11.38 -15.54 -10.46
CA GLY A 168 -11.89 -15.91 -11.78
C GLY A 168 -10.89 -15.61 -12.90
N VAL A 169 -10.38 -14.37 -12.95
CA VAL A 169 -9.38 -13.93 -13.94
C VAL A 169 -8.06 -14.68 -13.75
N ARG A 170 -7.60 -14.80 -12.51
CA ARG A 170 -6.37 -15.50 -12.13
C ARG A 170 -6.43 -16.98 -12.49
N GLY A 171 -7.56 -17.64 -12.24
CA GLY A 171 -7.81 -19.03 -12.63
C GLY A 171 -7.82 -19.25 -14.15
N ALA A 172 -8.45 -18.35 -14.90
CA ALA A 172 -8.43 -18.39 -16.37
C ALA A 172 -7.01 -18.21 -16.93
N LEU A 173 -6.24 -17.25 -16.39
CA LEU A 173 -4.85 -17.03 -16.77
C LEU A 173 -3.98 -18.25 -16.46
N TYR A 174 -4.14 -18.85 -15.28
CA TYR A 174 -3.42 -20.05 -14.88
C TYR A 174 -3.68 -21.21 -15.85
N ARG A 175 -4.94 -21.42 -16.23
CA ARG A 175 -5.30 -22.43 -17.23
C ARG A 175 -4.65 -22.15 -18.59
N ALA A 176 -4.68 -20.90 -19.04
CA ALA A 176 -4.09 -20.50 -20.32
C ALA A 176 -2.56 -20.64 -20.35
N LEU A 177 -1.88 -20.39 -19.23
CA LEU A 177 -0.44 -20.58 -19.10
C LEU A 177 -0.08 -22.07 -19.10
N ARG A 178 -0.79 -22.88 -18.32
CA ARG A 178 -0.59 -24.34 -18.26
C ARG A 178 -0.80 -25.00 -19.62
N SER A 179 -1.81 -24.58 -20.38
CA SER A 179 -2.07 -25.12 -21.72
C SER A 179 -0.95 -24.82 -22.73
N ARG A 180 -0.04 -23.89 -22.39
CA ARG A 180 1.12 -23.49 -23.21
C ARG A 180 2.44 -23.99 -22.61
N GLY A 181 2.40 -24.86 -21.60
CA GLY A 181 3.59 -25.44 -20.97
C GLY A 181 4.30 -24.50 -19.99
N TYR A 182 3.67 -23.41 -19.57
CA TYR A 182 4.24 -22.51 -18.57
C TYR A 182 3.72 -22.83 -17.17
N ASP A 183 4.61 -22.73 -16.16
CA ASP A 183 4.20 -22.72 -14.76
C ASP A 183 3.62 -21.33 -14.41
N PRO A 184 2.32 -21.25 -14.04
CA PRO A 184 1.71 -19.99 -13.65
C PRO A 184 2.10 -19.55 -12.24
N VAL A 185 2.46 -20.45 -11.32
CA VAL A 185 2.69 -20.09 -9.90
C VAL A 185 3.96 -19.26 -9.75
N SER A 186 5.03 -19.63 -10.47
CA SER A 186 6.27 -18.85 -10.54
C SER A 186 6.13 -17.50 -11.25
N ARG A 187 5.12 -17.34 -12.11
CA ARG A 187 4.86 -16.10 -12.87
C ARG A 187 3.87 -15.16 -12.21
N ASP A 188 3.13 -15.64 -11.23
CA ASP A 188 2.16 -14.85 -10.52
C ASP A 188 2.88 -13.92 -9.53
N PRO A 189 2.80 -12.58 -9.70
CA PRO A 189 3.53 -11.65 -8.86
C PRO A 189 2.84 -11.37 -7.53
N TRP A 190 1.59 -11.82 -7.34
CA TRP A 190 0.73 -11.34 -6.27
C TRP A 190 0.72 -12.24 -5.04
N TYR A 191 0.80 -11.57 -3.90
CA TYR A 191 0.51 -12.11 -2.59
C TYR A 191 -0.89 -11.66 -2.14
N PHE A 192 -1.82 -12.60 -2.14
CA PHE A 192 -3.23 -12.40 -1.75
C PHE A 192 -3.54 -13.30 -0.53
N PRO A 193 -3.09 -12.92 0.66
CA PRO A 193 -3.24 -13.69 1.88
C PRO A 193 -4.67 -13.64 2.42
N SER A 194 -5.05 -14.64 3.22
CA SER A 194 -6.19 -14.48 4.10
C SER A 194 -5.85 -13.51 5.24
N MET A 195 -6.88 -12.98 5.90
CA MET A 195 -6.67 -12.15 7.10
C MET A 195 -5.89 -12.91 8.18
N GLU A 196 -6.18 -14.20 8.36
CA GLU A 196 -5.48 -15.04 9.32
C GLU A 196 -4.00 -15.20 8.98
N ASP A 197 -3.68 -15.45 7.71
CA ASP A 197 -2.30 -15.60 7.27
C ASP A 197 -1.51 -14.29 7.42
N TYR A 198 -2.13 -13.16 7.08
CA TYR A 198 -1.46 -11.87 7.20
C TYR A 198 -1.26 -11.46 8.67
N VAL A 199 -2.21 -11.79 9.56
CA VAL A 199 -2.03 -11.60 11.00
C VAL A 199 -0.93 -12.49 11.56
N LYS A 200 -0.77 -13.74 11.08
CA LYS A 200 0.32 -14.64 11.50
C LYS A 200 1.70 -14.08 11.17
N VAL A 201 1.86 -13.51 9.97
CA VAL A 201 3.10 -12.79 9.60
C VAL A 201 3.39 -11.67 10.61
N GLY A 202 2.35 -11.01 11.15
CA GLY A 202 2.47 -9.99 12.18
C GLY A 202 2.56 -10.49 13.63
N SER A 203 2.22 -11.75 13.94
CA SER A 203 2.40 -12.32 15.29
C SER A 203 3.81 -12.85 15.48
N ASP A 204 4.39 -13.49 14.46
CA ASP A 204 5.81 -13.90 14.48
C ASP A 204 6.75 -12.70 14.65
N PHE A 205 6.25 -11.51 14.30
CA PHE A 205 6.85 -10.19 14.47
C PHE A 205 6.74 -9.61 15.90
N ARG A 206 5.79 -10.06 16.72
CA ARG A 206 5.65 -9.64 18.14
C ARG A 206 6.53 -10.44 19.08
N ASP A 207 6.83 -11.70 18.75
CA ASP A 207 7.58 -12.60 19.62
C ASP A 207 9.11 -12.44 19.54
N SER A 208 9.62 -11.52 18.70
CA SER A 208 11.04 -11.39 18.41
C SER A 208 11.85 -10.42 19.29
N GLU A 209 11.27 -9.63 20.22
CA GLU A 209 12.08 -8.79 21.14
C GLU A 209 11.27 -8.23 22.35
N ASN A 210 11.64 -8.65 23.58
CA ASN A 210 11.48 -7.99 24.90
C ASN A 210 10.50 -6.79 25.09
N ASP A 211 9.19 -6.97 24.95
CA ASP A 211 8.22 -5.98 25.49
C ASP A 211 7.70 -6.44 26.85
N VAL A 212 8.32 -5.91 27.91
CA VAL A 212 7.83 -5.99 29.29
C VAL A 212 6.63 -5.05 29.41
N ASP A 213 5.49 -5.66 29.74
CA ASP A 213 4.27 -5.12 30.35
C ASP A 213 4.35 -3.63 30.83
N ASP A 214 3.78 -2.70 30.04
CA ASP A 214 3.41 -1.36 30.52
C ASP A 214 1.91 -1.15 30.33
N ALA A 215 1.19 -1.27 31.44
CA ALA A 215 -0.24 -1.09 31.59
C ALA A 215 -0.65 0.37 31.31
N ARG A 216 -0.95 0.69 30.04
CA ARG A 216 -1.75 1.87 29.65
C ARG A 216 -3.12 1.44 29.12
N PRO A 217 -4.21 2.17 29.46
CA PRO A 217 -5.54 1.84 28.97
C PRO A 217 -5.61 1.92 27.44
N PRO A 218 -6.45 1.09 26.79
CA PRO A 218 -6.44 0.95 25.34
C PRO A 218 -6.85 2.24 24.64
N VAL A 219 -5.98 2.76 23.76
CA VAL A 219 -6.36 3.73 22.74
C VAL A 219 -7.22 2.99 21.71
N ALA A 220 -8.43 3.50 21.43
CA ALA A 220 -9.29 2.96 20.39
C ALA A 220 -8.59 3.09 19.02
N GLY A 221 -8.26 1.96 18.37
CA GLY A 221 -7.68 1.96 17.01
C GLY A 221 -6.30 1.31 16.85
N LYS A 222 -6.03 0.17 17.50
CA LYS A 222 -4.89 -0.68 17.09
C LYS A 222 -5.04 -1.06 15.60
N GLY A 223 -3.92 -0.99 14.87
CA GLY A 223 -3.80 -1.01 13.40
C GLY A 223 -4.81 -1.88 12.65
N ARG A 224 -5.41 -1.30 11.62
CA ARG A 224 -6.39 -1.98 10.75
C ARG A 224 -5.74 -2.20 9.39
N ILE A 225 -5.56 -3.48 9.04
CA ILE A 225 -5.26 -3.90 7.68
C ILE A 225 -6.59 -4.39 7.10
N HIS A 226 -7.08 -3.73 6.05
CA HIS A 226 -8.25 -4.15 5.31
C HIS A 226 -7.79 -4.94 4.09
N ALA A 227 -8.36 -6.13 3.89
CA ALA A 227 -8.11 -6.94 2.71
C ALA A 227 -9.42 -7.04 1.93
N ASP A 228 -9.47 -6.38 0.76
CA ASP A 228 -10.65 -6.42 -0.08
C ASP A 228 -10.86 -7.85 -0.61
N THR A 229 -12.03 -8.40 -0.30
CA THR A 229 -12.59 -9.54 -1.03
C THR A 229 -13.18 -9.07 -2.36
N PRO A 230 -13.30 -9.95 -3.39
CA PRO A 230 -13.59 -9.52 -4.75
C PRO A 230 -14.85 -8.66 -4.83
N ILE A 231 -14.73 -7.51 -5.51
CA ILE A 231 -15.85 -6.68 -5.95
C ILE A 231 -16.78 -7.58 -6.80
N PRO A 232 -18.03 -7.84 -6.36
CA PRO A 232 -18.99 -8.52 -7.21
C PRO A 232 -19.18 -7.67 -8.46
N HIS A 233 -19.23 -8.31 -9.62
CA HIS A 233 -19.53 -7.72 -10.91
C HIS A 233 -20.43 -6.48 -10.82
N ALA A 234 -20.04 -5.42 -11.53
CA ALA A 234 -20.85 -4.24 -11.78
C ALA A 234 -22.30 -4.61 -12.15
N ALA A 235 -23.17 -4.62 -11.14
CA ALA A 235 -24.60 -4.77 -11.27
C ALA A 235 -25.25 -4.27 -9.96
N GLY A 236 -25.41 -2.95 -9.87
CA GLY A 236 -26.55 -2.31 -9.21
C GLY A 236 -26.72 -2.46 -7.69
N TYR A 237 -27.00 -1.30 -7.08
CA TYR A 237 -27.63 -1.07 -5.78
C TYR A 237 -26.74 -0.90 -4.55
N ALA A 238 -26.86 0.31 -4.00
CA ALA A 238 -26.50 0.73 -2.67
C ALA A 238 -26.95 -0.28 -1.60
N THR A 239 -26.14 -0.44 -0.55
CA THR A 239 -26.63 -0.47 0.84
C THR A 239 -25.51 -0.08 1.79
N THR A 240 -25.56 1.18 2.20
CA THR A 240 -25.03 1.69 3.46
C THR A 240 -25.77 1.03 4.63
N ASP A 241 -25.48 -0.22 5.00
CA ASP A 241 -26.05 -0.77 6.26
C ASP A 241 -25.35 -2.02 6.86
N ARG A 242 -24.02 -2.16 6.73
CA ARG A 242 -23.29 -3.27 7.38
C ARG A 242 -22.00 -2.90 8.12
N LEU A 243 -21.85 -1.63 8.50
CA LEU A 243 -20.74 -1.19 9.37
C LEU A 243 -21.11 -1.12 10.87
N SER A 244 -22.32 -1.49 11.28
CA SER A 244 -22.81 -1.28 12.66
C SER A 244 -22.88 -2.53 13.56
N ARG A 245 -22.44 -3.72 13.12
CA ARG A 245 -22.52 -4.94 13.95
C ARG A 245 -21.31 -5.88 13.83
N MET A 246 -20.16 -5.44 14.32
CA MET A 246 -19.12 -6.34 14.87
C MET A 246 -18.37 -5.63 16.02
N ALA A 247 -19.13 -5.11 16.99
CA ALA A 247 -18.63 -4.64 18.26
C ALA A 247 -19.18 -5.53 19.38
N SER A 248 -18.68 -6.76 19.48
CA SER A 248 -18.86 -7.58 20.69
C SER A 248 -17.95 -8.80 20.64
N GLY A 249 -17.02 -8.87 21.58
CA GLY A 249 -16.44 -10.14 22.01
C GLY A 249 -15.02 -10.39 21.56
N LEU A 250 -14.05 -9.80 22.27
CA LEU A 250 -12.95 -10.55 22.89
C LEU A 250 -12.34 -9.64 23.95
N ARG A 251 -12.63 -10.00 25.20
CA ARG A 251 -12.04 -9.43 26.40
C ARG A 251 -10.72 -10.17 26.65
N ALA A 252 -9.65 -9.40 26.84
CA ALA A 252 -8.66 -9.67 27.87
C ALA A 252 -8.72 -8.46 28.82
#